data_AF-A0A1M7LJK9-F1
#
_entry.id   AF-A0A1M7LJK9-F1
#
_cell.length_a   1.000
_cell.length_b   1.000
_cell.length_c   1.000
_cell.angle_alpha   90.00
_cell.angle_beta   90.00
_cell.angle_gamma   90.00
#
_symmetry.space_group_name_H-M   'P 1'
#
loop_
_entity.id
_entity.type
_entity.pdbx_description
1 polymer ?
#
loop_
_entity_poly.entity_id
_entity_poly.type
_entity_poly.pdbx_seq_one_letter_code
_entity_poly.pdbx_strand_id
1 'polypeptide(L)'
;MRKISLWVCLCIFISCRHATPEVDLSELTSIDDVLKDAGAANKHAVVILTEQGCDACFVYKSMLATSVKKGSDLPGDLIIRSVDTRLPQNLWLNQLLHEFSFPIIVMFSPDGQIRGISKGGLATDLPRQLSAIYAGGIYYSPNSKAFQPVDGKRKFTNEDRIGFINTVAKLFTTYRKAGRFSAAEKQALQENVKLKPYFLNRYLLTQLQVKEGRKDSAVAMAQDLLRSTTGIDRMLYKTYISELEFFAGPTALADSAILSTPSVDIMLEPAPLNAFRTIRIPIRNAGGKPLVLSEVHPSCSCLKVQWPKDSIPGGEMRDISVTYQLKEAGDFRQNVYVYSNASSRPLLINIHGKVNIH
;
A
#
# COMPACT_ATOMS: atom_id res chain seq x y z
N MET A 1 10.07 81.10 3.55
CA MET A 1 10.89 79.87 3.40
C MET A 1 10.01 78.66 3.69
N ARG A 2 9.43 78.02 2.65
CA ARG A 2 8.60 76.81 2.78
C ARG A 2 9.48 75.58 2.56
N LYS A 3 9.56 74.70 3.56
CA LYS A 3 10.27 73.41 3.48
C LYS A 3 9.40 72.43 2.67
N ILE A 4 9.92 71.96 1.54
CA ILE A 4 9.35 70.85 0.76
C ILE A 4 10.03 69.58 1.29
N SER A 5 9.27 68.72 1.95
CA SER A 5 9.75 67.40 2.39
C SER A 5 9.50 66.40 1.27
N LEU A 6 10.58 65.99 0.58
CA LEU A 6 10.56 64.99 -0.48
C LEU A 6 10.42 63.60 0.16
N TRP A 7 9.24 63.00 0.10
CA TRP A 7 9.03 61.60 0.48
C TRP A 7 9.52 60.70 -0.65
N VAL A 8 10.68 60.08 -0.46
CA VAL A 8 11.19 59.01 -1.32
C VAL A 8 10.44 57.73 -0.95
N CYS A 9 9.51 57.33 -1.82
CA CYS A 9 8.83 56.04 -1.70
C CYS A 9 9.82 54.94 -2.14
N LEU A 10 10.50 54.34 -1.16
CA LEU A 10 11.38 53.20 -1.36
C LEU A 10 10.52 51.97 -1.67
N CYS A 11 10.25 51.70 -2.94
CA CYS A 11 9.66 50.45 -3.39
C CYS A 11 10.65 49.32 -3.11
N ILE A 12 10.50 48.68 -1.95
CA ILE A 12 11.16 47.41 -1.65
C ILE A 12 10.56 46.39 -2.62
N PHE A 13 11.30 46.06 -3.68
CA PHE A 13 11.03 44.86 -4.47
C PHE A 13 11.25 43.66 -3.54
N ILE A 14 10.20 43.24 -2.86
CA ILE A 14 10.11 41.90 -2.29
C ILE A 14 10.18 40.98 -3.51
N SER A 15 11.39 40.51 -3.81
CA SER A 15 11.58 39.39 -4.72
C SER A 15 10.74 38.24 -4.17
N CYS A 16 9.59 37.99 -4.78
CA CYS A 16 8.86 36.74 -4.59
C CYS A 16 9.80 35.64 -5.07
N ARG A 17 10.67 35.14 -4.18
CA ARG A 17 11.30 33.84 -4.35
C ARG A 17 10.14 32.89 -4.58
N HIS A 18 9.97 32.46 -5.83
CA HIS A 18 9.00 31.44 -6.16
C HIS A 18 9.36 30.25 -5.26
N ALA A 19 8.44 29.88 -4.39
CA ALA A 19 8.65 28.74 -3.52
C ALA A 19 9.02 27.56 -4.43
N THR A 20 10.14 26.90 -4.13
CA THR A 20 10.59 25.74 -4.90
C THR A 20 9.88 24.50 -4.35
N PRO A 21 9.52 23.53 -5.22
CA PRO A 21 8.97 22.26 -4.74
C PRO A 21 9.97 21.58 -3.78
N GLU A 22 9.44 20.86 -2.79
CA GLU A 22 10.23 19.97 -1.95
C GLU A 22 10.48 18.68 -2.74
N VAL A 23 11.74 18.28 -2.91
CA VAL A 23 12.10 17.13 -3.75
C VAL A 23 13.04 16.21 -2.99
N ASP A 24 12.62 14.96 -2.78
CA ASP A 24 13.46 13.88 -2.23
C ASP A 24 13.38 12.63 -3.11
N LEU A 25 14.47 12.32 -3.80
CA LEU A 25 14.56 11.19 -4.74
C LEU A 25 15.42 10.03 -4.19
N SER A 26 15.63 10.00 -2.87
CA SER A 26 16.47 9.03 -2.17
C SER A 26 15.82 7.66 -1.99
N GLU A 27 14.49 7.56 -2.13
CA GLU A 27 13.70 6.32 -1.89
C GLU A 27 13.68 5.85 -0.42
N LEU A 28 14.06 6.73 0.51
CA LEU A 28 14.10 6.41 1.94
C LEU A 28 12.74 6.62 2.65
N THR A 29 11.79 7.31 2.01
CA THR A 29 10.48 7.59 2.58
C THR A 29 9.44 6.54 2.19
N SER A 30 8.43 6.31 3.03
CA SER A 30 7.27 5.51 2.65
C SER A 30 6.18 6.36 1.99
N ILE A 31 5.30 5.73 1.19
CA ILE A 31 4.15 6.43 0.59
C ILE A 31 3.26 7.06 1.67
N ASP A 32 3.04 6.35 2.78
CA ASP A 32 2.21 6.82 3.89
C ASP A 32 2.81 8.09 4.54
N ASP A 33 4.15 8.19 4.63
CA ASP A 33 4.83 9.39 5.11
C ASP A 33 4.70 10.56 4.13
N VAL A 34 4.81 10.31 2.82
CA VAL A 34 4.63 11.37 1.81
C VAL A 34 3.22 11.99 1.90
N LEU A 35 2.19 11.15 2.00
CA LEU A 35 0.81 11.62 2.09
C LEU A 35 0.53 12.34 3.42
N LYS A 36 1.13 11.87 4.51
CA LYS A 36 1.04 12.54 5.81
C LYS A 36 1.68 13.93 5.77
N ASP A 37 2.89 14.04 5.25
CA ASP A 37 3.63 15.30 5.18
C ASP A 37 2.93 16.30 4.26
N ALA A 38 2.44 15.84 3.10
CA ALA A 38 1.69 16.67 2.17
C ALA A 38 0.37 17.18 2.77
N GLY A 39 -0.38 16.32 3.44
CA GLY A 39 -1.61 16.72 4.12
C GLY A 39 -1.35 17.72 5.26
N ALA A 40 -0.31 17.48 6.08
CA ALA A 40 0.06 18.38 7.16
C ALA A 40 0.52 19.76 6.67
N ALA A 41 1.20 19.81 5.52
CA ALA A 41 1.63 21.04 4.87
C ALA A 41 0.56 21.67 3.96
N ASN A 42 -0.61 21.03 3.80
CA ASN A 42 -1.64 21.38 2.82
C ASN A 42 -1.08 21.57 1.39
N LYS A 43 -0.23 20.64 0.96
CA LYS A 43 0.46 20.65 -0.34
C LYS A 43 -0.02 19.49 -1.23
N HIS A 44 0.10 19.66 -2.54
CA HIS A 44 -0.02 18.54 -3.46
C HIS A 44 1.19 17.61 -3.30
N ALA A 45 1.01 16.32 -3.61
CA ALA A 45 2.10 15.35 -3.61
C ALA A 45 2.26 14.67 -4.97
N VAL A 46 3.50 14.40 -5.35
CA VAL A 46 3.87 13.54 -6.47
C VAL A 46 4.71 12.40 -5.93
N VAL A 47 4.19 11.18 -6.04
CA VAL A 47 4.87 9.96 -5.65
C VAL A 47 5.34 9.25 -6.91
N ILE A 48 6.65 9.06 -7.02
CA ILE A 48 7.30 8.34 -8.13
C ILE A 48 7.61 6.93 -7.64
N LEU A 49 6.82 5.95 -8.09
CA LEU A 49 7.06 4.54 -7.81
C LEU A 49 8.23 4.04 -8.66
N THR A 50 9.19 3.42 -8.00
CA THR A 50 10.40 2.85 -8.63
C THR A 50 10.65 1.42 -8.17
N GLU A 51 11.58 0.75 -8.84
CA GLU A 51 12.20 -0.50 -8.40
C GLU A 51 13.72 -0.48 -8.66
N GLN A 52 14.46 -1.37 -8.01
CA GLN A 52 15.87 -1.56 -8.29
C GLN A 52 16.11 -2.08 -9.71
N GLY A 53 17.11 -1.53 -10.39
CA GLY A 53 17.46 -1.91 -11.76
C GLY A 53 16.56 -1.26 -12.82
N CYS A 54 15.72 -0.30 -12.43
CA CYS A 54 14.89 0.46 -13.36
C CYS A 54 15.66 1.64 -13.99
N ASP A 55 16.26 1.41 -15.16
CA ASP A 55 16.98 2.45 -15.91
C ASP A 55 16.08 3.64 -16.28
N ALA A 56 14.82 3.36 -16.67
CA ALA A 56 13.84 4.40 -16.98
C ALA A 56 13.54 5.28 -15.75
N CYS A 57 13.52 4.69 -14.55
CA CYS A 57 13.34 5.42 -13.30
C CYS A 57 14.55 6.31 -13.02
N PHE A 58 15.76 5.82 -13.22
CA PHE A 58 16.98 6.61 -13.07
C PHE A 58 16.99 7.81 -14.02
N VAL A 59 16.65 7.60 -15.30
CA VAL A 59 16.55 8.67 -16.30
C VAL A 59 15.50 9.70 -15.88
N TYR A 60 14.30 9.25 -15.51
CA TYR A 60 13.22 10.13 -15.07
C TYR A 60 13.64 11.00 -13.87
N LYS A 61 14.19 10.38 -12.83
CA LYS A 61 14.66 11.08 -11.61
C LYS A 61 15.78 12.07 -11.93
N SER A 62 16.72 11.70 -12.79
CA SER A 62 17.84 12.56 -13.21
C SER A 62 17.37 13.78 -13.99
N MET A 63 16.41 13.59 -14.91
CA MET A 63 15.79 14.69 -15.65
C MET A 63 15.02 15.63 -14.72
N LEU A 64 14.24 15.09 -13.79
CA LEU A 64 13.49 15.88 -12.82
C LEU A 64 14.43 16.71 -11.93
N ALA A 65 15.45 16.08 -11.34
CA ALA A 65 16.42 16.76 -10.48
C ALA A 65 17.16 17.88 -11.24
N THR A 66 17.49 17.64 -12.51
CA THR A 66 18.12 18.66 -13.37
C THR A 66 17.18 19.81 -13.68
N SER A 67 15.92 19.52 -13.99
CA SER A 67 14.89 20.52 -14.26
C SER A 67 14.68 21.44 -13.05
N VAL A 68 14.52 20.86 -11.86
CA VAL A 68 14.35 21.61 -10.60
C VAL A 68 15.56 22.51 -10.32
N LYS A 69 16.79 22.00 -10.47
CA LYS A 69 18.02 22.78 -10.29
C LYS A 69 18.15 23.96 -11.26
N LYS A 70 17.60 23.84 -12.47
CA LYS A 70 17.67 24.88 -13.51
C LYS A 70 16.53 25.90 -13.43
N GLY A 71 15.60 25.75 -12.48
CA GLY A 71 14.40 26.58 -12.38
C GLY A 71 13.26 25.98 -13.20
N SER A 72 12.61 24.95 -12.65
CA SER A 72 11.45 24.28 -13.26
C SER A 72 10.17 25.09 -13.11
N ASP A 73 9.24 24.96 -14.05
CA ASP A 73 7.85 25.48 -13.97
C ASP A 73 6.94 24.67 -13.00
N LEU A 74 7.53 24.04 -11.99
CA LEU A 74 6.80 23.25 -11.00
C LEU A 74 6.24 24.18 -9.91
N PRO A 75 4.99 23.96 -9.45
CA PRO A 75 4.42 24.70 -8.34
C PRO A 75 5.25 24.57 -7.06
N GLY A 76 5.27 25.62 -6.24
CA GLY A 76 6.02 25.64 -4.97
C GLY A 76 5.34 24.93 -3.81
N ASP A 77 4.02 24.76 -3.87
CA ASP A 77 3.18 24.03 -2.92
C ASP A 77 3.11 22.53 -3.27
N LEU A 78 4.26 21.97 -3.61
CA LEU A 78 4.40 20.61 -4.10
C LEU A 78 5.47 19.85 -3.32
N ILE A 79 5.16 18.62 -2.93
CA ILE A 79 6.10 17.64 -2.41
C ILE A 79 6.28 16.56 -3.48
N ILE A 80 7.52 16.29 -3.90
CA ILE A 80 7.84 15.24 -4.86
C ILE A 80 8.79 14.25 -4.20
N ARG A 81 8.36 12.99 -4.12
CA ARG A 81 9.19 11.93 -3.55
C ARG A 81 9.20 10.69 -4.41
N SER A 82 10.35 10.02 -4.54
CA SER A 82 10.40 8.67 -5.09
C SER A 82 10.40 7.62 -3.98
N VAL A 83 9.82 6.46 -4.24
CA VAL A 83 9.72 5.36 -3.29
C VAL A 83 10.06 4.03 -3.96
N ASP A 84 10.83 3.20 -3.26
CA ASP A 84 11.13 1.85 -3.71
C ASP A 84 9.99 0.89 -3.34
N THR A 85 9.38 0.30 -4.37
CA THR A 85 8.20 -0.57 -4.23
C THR A 85 8.54 -2.01 -3.87
N ARG A 86 9.83 -2.38 -3.84
CA ARG A 86 10.29 -3.67 -3.29
C ARG A 86 10.10 -3.73 -1.79
N LEU A 87 10.05 -2.57 -1.13
CA LEU A 87 9.75 -2.47 0.29
C LEU A 87 8.24 -2.70 0.49
N PRO A 88 7.82 -3.69 1.30
CA PRO A 88 6.40 -4.08 1.43
C PRO A 88 5.45 -2.92 1.77
N GLN A 89 5.91 -1.95 2.57
CA GLN A 89 5.12 -0.76 2.94
C GLN A 89 4.77 0.16 1.76
N ASN A 90 5.47 0.05 0.64
CA ASN A 90 5.27 0.89 -0.56
C ASN A 90 4.53 0.16 -1.69
N LEU A 91 4.32 -1.16 -1.58
CA LEU A 91 3.72 -1.96 -2.65
C LEU A 91 2.22 -1.67 -2.84
N TRP A 92 1.56 -1.08 -1.84
CA TRP A 92 0.10 -0.92 -1.84
C TRP A 92 -0.43 -0.06 -2.99
N LEU A 93 0.36 0.89 -3.50
CA LEU A 93 -0.08 1.72 -4.62
C LEU A 93 -0.04 0.93 -5.94
N ASN A 94 0.94 0.04 -6.15
CA ASN A 94 0.95 -0.90 -7.27
C ASN A 94 -0.22 -1.88 -7.20
N GLN A 95 -0.53 -2.39 -6.00
CA GLN A 95 -1.69 -3.24 -5.75
C GLN A 95 -3.00 -2.50 -6.08
N LEU A 96 -3.14 -1.26 -5.63
CA LEU A 96 -4.31 -0.44 -5.92
C LEU A 96 -4.47 -0.17 -7.43
N LEU A 97 -3.36 0.13 -8.12
CA LEU A 97 -3.35 0.45 -9.56
C LEU A 97 -3.36 -0.80 -10.45
N HIS A 98 -3.18 -1.99 -9.89
CA HIS A 98 -2.99 -3.25 -10.60
C HIS A 98 -1.89 -3.15 -11.68
N GLU A 99 -0.76 -2.53 -11.33
CA GLU A 99 0.29 -2.17 -12.27
C GLU A 99 1.68 -2.34 -11.65
N PHE A 100 2.63 -2.84 -12.44
CA PHE A 100 4.01 -3.10 -12.01
C PHE A 100 4.98 -2.85 -13.15
N SER A 101 4.82 -1.69 -13.79
CA SER A 101 5.76 -1.15 -14.76
C SER A 101 6.23 0.20 -14.26
N PHE A 102 7.50 0.53 -14.44
CA PHE A 102 8.09 1.68 -13.77
C PHE A 102 8.75 2.65 -14.77
N PRO A 103 8.83 3.96 -14.44
CA PRO A 103 8.24 4.60 -13.27
C PRO A 103 6.71 4.78 -13.41
N ILE A 104 6.00 4.77 -12.27
CA ILE A 104 4.60 5.23 -12.18
C ILE A 104 4.62 6.51 -11.36
N ILE A 105 3.99 7.55 -11.89
CA ILE A 105 3.91 8.85 -11.24
C ILE A 105 2.46 9.03 -10.82
N VAL A 106 2.23 9.12 -9.52
CA VAL A 106 0.90 9.33 -8.94
C VAL A 106 0.87 10.69 -8.28
N MET A 107 -0.14 11.48 -8.62
CA MET A 107 -0.29 12.87 -8.19
C MET A 107 -1.52 12.96 -7.28
N PHE A 108 -1.33 13.54 -6.11
CA PHE A 108 -2.33 13.64 -5.07
C PHE A 108 -2.66 15.10 -4.77
N SER A 109 -3.93 15.38 -4.51
CA SER A 109 -4.36 16.61 -3.85
C SER A 109 -3.99 16.62 -2.36
N PRO A 110 -4.02 17.78 -1.69
CA PRO A 110 -3.67 17.89 -0.27
C PRO A 110 -4.51 16.99 0.66
N ASP A 111 -5.74 16.66 0.28
CA ASP A 111 -6.61 15.74 1.01
C ASP A 111 -6.29 14.24 0.78
N GLY A 112 -5.25 13.95 0.00
CA GLY A 112 -4.79 12.59 -0.29
C GLY A 112 -5.57 11.88 -1.40
N GLN A 113 -6.44 12.57 -2.15
CA GLN A 113 -7.08 11.97 -3.32
C GLN A 113 -6.11 11.92 -4.51
N ILE A 114 -6.15 10.81 -5.25
CA ILE A 114 -5.43 10.70 -6.51
C ILE A 114 -6.12 11.60 -7.53
N ARG A 115 -5.35 12.50 -8.14
CA ARG A 115 -5.76 13.42 -9.21
C ARG A 115 -5.06 13.13 -10.52
N GLY A 116 -3.88 12.50 -10.46
CA GLY A 116 -3.05 12.22 -11.63
C GLY A 116 -2.43 10.83 -11.57
N ILE A 117 -2.45 10.10 -12.69
CA ILE A 117 -1.66 8.88 -12.87
C ILE A 117 -0.97 8.95 -14.23
N SER A 118 0.36 8.88 -14.21
CA SER A 118 1.20 8.80 -15.40
C SER A 118 2.06 7.53 -15.36
N LYS A 119 2.10 6.80 -16.47
CA LYS A 119 2.92 5.60 -16.64
C LYS A 119 4.06 5.91 -17.61
N GLY A 120 5.30 5.91 -17.12
CA GLY A 120 6.48 6.29 -17.90
C GLY A 120 6.46 7.77 -18.32
N GLY A 121 6.95 8.04 -19.53
CA GLY A 121 7.07 9.39 -20.09
C GLY A 121 8.32 10.13 -19.61
N LEU A 122 8.42 11.40 -19.99
CA LEU A 122 9.54 12.26 -19.61
C LEU A 122 9.17 13.13 -18.41
N ALA A 123 10.14 13.42 -17.53
CA ALA A 123 9.91 14.32 -16.40
C ALA A 123 9.51 15.74 -16.85
N THR A 124 9.82 16.12 -18.09
CA THR A 124 9.42 17.39 -18.71
C THR A 124 7.91 17.50 -18.95
N ASP A 125 7.15 16.41 -18.93
CA ASP A 125 5.70 16.45 -19.03
C ASP A 125 5.01 16.82 -17.71
N LEU A 126 5.71 16.69 -16.58
CA LEU A 126 5.14 16.85 -15.24
C LEU A 126 4.50 18.25 -15.02
N PRO A 127 5.11 19.38 -15.42
CA PRO A 127 4.49 20.70 -15.26
C PRO A 127 3.12 20.81 -15.95
N ARG A 128 2.99 20.30 -17.18
CA ARG A 128 1.72 20.29 -17.92
C ARG A 128 0.68 19.40 -17.25
N GLN A 129 1.09 18.23 -16.76
CA GLN A 129 0.20 17.31 -16.04
C GLN A 129 -0.32 17.93 -14.73
N LEU A 130 0.56 18.59 -13.98
CA LEU A 130 0.20 19.31 -12.75
C LEU A 130 -0.68 20.53 -13.04
N SER A 131 -0.42 21.30 -14.09
CA SER A 131 -1.26 22.45 -14.45
C SER A 131 -2.74 22.05 -14.62
N ALA A 132 -3.03 20.88 -15.21
CA ALA A 132 -4.39 20.37 -15.30
C ALA A 132 -5.00 20.05 -13.92
N ILE A 133 -4.21 19.51 -12.99
CA ILE A 133 -4.65 19.19 -11.62
C ILE A 133 -4.92 20.46 -10.82
N TYR A 134 -4.03 21.45 -10.90
CA TYR A 134 -4.18 22.74 -10.22
C TYR A 134 -5.35 23.56 -10.76
N ALA A 135 -5.74 23.35 -12.02
CA ALA A 135 -6.97 23.89 -12.59
C ALA A 135 -8.24 23.14 -12.14
N GLY A 136 -8.14 22.20 -11.19
CA GLY A 136 -9.26 21.41 -10.69
C GLY A 136 -9.58 20.17 -11.51
N GLY A 137 -8.80 19.87 -12.55
CA GLY A 137 -8.95 18.72 -13.41
C GLY A 137 -8.30 17.44 -12.85
N ILE A 138 -8.11 16.48 -13.75
CA ILE A 138 -7.41 15.22 -13.49
C ILE A 138 -6.45 14.90 -14.65
N TYR A 139 -5.54 13.97 -14.42
CA TYR A 139 -4.67 13.42 -15.46
C TYR A 139 -4.65 11.89 -15.40
N TYR A 140 -4.84 11.23 -16.54
CA TYR A 140 -4.71 9.78 -16.63
C TYR A 140 -4.04 9.42 -17.95
N SER A 141 -2.93 8.69 -17.89
CA SER A 141 -2.16 8.34 -19.09
C SER A 141 -3.02 7.55 -20.11
N PRO A 142 -2.99 7.91 -21.40
CA PRO A 142 -3.89 7.37 -22.42
C PRO A 142 -3.64 5.91 -22.78
N ASN A 143 -2.46 5.36 -22.45
CA ASN A 143 -2.08 3.99 -22.79
C ASN A 143 -2.51 2.95 -21.74
N SER A 144 -3.12 3.37 -20.63
CA SER A 144 -3.56 2.43 -19.60
C SER A 144 -4.94 1.87 -19.91
N LYS A 145 -4.99 0.57 -20.23
CA LYS A 145 -6.23 -0.22 -20.37
C LYS A 145 -6.77 -0.72 -19.02
N ALA A 146 -6.16 -0.34 -17.91
CA ALA A 146 -6.62 -0.74 -16.59
C ALA A 146 -8.04 -0.23 -16.31
N PHE A 147 -8.77 -0.98 -15.50
CA PHE A 147 -10.09 -0.61 -14.98
C PHE A 147 -11.23 -0.45 -16.00
N GLN A 148 -11.17 -1.10 -17.17
CA GLN A 148 -12.33 -1.17 -18.08
C GLN A 148 -13.49 -1.98 -17.46
N PRO A 149 -14.76 -1.56 -17.62
CA PRO A 149 -15.89 -2.24 -17.03
C PRO A 149 -16.11 -3.65 -17.60
N VAL A 150 -16.81 -4.49 -16.86
CA VAL A 150 -17.05 -5.89 -17.23
C VAL A 150 -17.93 -6.03 -18.47
N ASP A 151 -18.98 -5.22 -18.56
CA ASP A 151 -19.99 -5.37 -19.62
C ASP A 151 -19.53 -4.85 -20.99
N GLY A 152 -18.40 -4.11 -21.03
CA GLY A 152 -17.88 -3.45 -22.23
C GLY A 152 -18.82 -2.40 -22.85
N LYS A 153 -19.99 -2.17 -22.27
CA LYS A 153 -21.03 -1.25 -22.78
C LYS A 153 -20.74 0.17 -22.32
N ARG A 154 -20.30 0.34 -21.08
CA ARG A 154 -19.89 1.64 -20.56
C ARG A 154 -18.47 1.97 -21.01
N LYS A 155 -18.27 3.15 -21.60
CA LYS A 155 -16.92 3.71 -21.76
C LYS A 155 -16.53 4.42 -20.46
N PHE A 156 -15.49 3.95 -19.78
CA PHE A 156 -14.93 4.70 -18.65
C PHE A 156 -14.23 5.96 -19.15
N THR A 157 -14.63 7.12 -18.64
CA THR A 157 -13.85 8.36 -18.77
C THR A 157 -12.64 8.32 -17.83
N ASN A 158 -11.77 9.32 -17.90
CA ASN A 158 -10.66 9.41 -16.95
C ASN A 158 -11.16 9.69 -15.53
N GLU A 159 -12.27 10.43 -15.41
CA GLU A 159 -12.96 10.72 -14.15
C GLU A 159 -13.52 9.45 -13.53
N ASP A 160 -14.16 8.59 -14.35
CA ASP A 160 -14.62 7.28 -13.90
C ASP A 160 -13.45 6.42 -13.37
N ARG A 161 -12.30 6.42 -14.05
CA ARG A 161 -11.11 5.67 -13.62
C ARG A 161 -10.55 6.19 -12.30
N ILE A 162 -10.33 7.51 -12.21
CA ILE A 162 -9.80 8.13 -10.99
C ILE A 162 -10.78 7.96 -9.83
N GLY A 163 -12.08 8.14 -10.04
CA GLY A 163 -13.12 7.92 -9.04
C GLY A 163 -13.19 6.46 -8.58
N PHE A 164 -13.06 5.50 -9.50
CA PHE A 164 -12.97 4.09 -9.19
C PHE A 164 -11.77 3.77 -8.29
N ILE A 165 -10.58 4.27 -8.65
CA ILE A 165 -9.33 4.05 -7.91
C ILE A 165 -9.41 4.69 -6.52
N ASN A 166 -9.86 5.95 -6.41
CA ASN A 166 -10.04 6.64 -5.13
C ASN A 166 -11.05 5.93 -4.21
N THR A 167 -12.11 5.36 -4.78
CA THR A 167 -13.07 4.55 -4.01
C THR A 167 -12.37 3.34 -3.37
N VAL A 168 -11.58 2.59 -4.14
CA VAL A 168 -10.85 1.44 -3.57
C VAL A 168 -9.74 1.89 -2.63
N ALA A 169 -9.05 3.00 -2.91
CA ALA A 169 -8.02 3.56 -2.03
C ALA A 169 -8.59 3.88 -0.64
N LYS A 170 -9.76 4.53 -0.60
CA LYS A 170 -10.48 4.83 0.64
C LYS A 170 -10.86 3.55 1.38
N LEU A 171 -11.51 2.61 0.70
CA LEU A 171 -11.95 1.35 1.30
C LEU A 171 -10.76 0.54 1.84
N PHE A 172 -9.70 0.42 1.05
CA PHE A 172 -8.48 -0.28 1.45
C PHE A 172 -7.83 0.38 2.68
N THR A 173 -7.78 1.72 2.71
CA THR A 173 -7.29 2.47 3.86
C THR A 173 -8.16 2.27 5.10
N THR A 174 -9.48 2.33 4.97
CA THR A 174 -10.42 2.03 6.07
C THR A 174 -10.18 0.63 6.60
N TYR A 175 -10.07 -0.36 5.71
CA TYR A 175 -9.84 -1.75 6.11
C TYR A 175 -8.51 -1.95 6.83
N ARG A 176 -7.41 -1.38 6.31
CA ARG A 176 -6.09 -1.42 6.98
C ARG A 176 -6.13 -0.81 8.38
N LYS A 177 -6.89 0.26 8.58
CA LYS A 177 -6.95 0.98 9.87
C LYS A 177 -7.92 0.36 10.87
N ALA A 178 -9.09 -0.08 10.42
CA ALA A 178 -10.19 -0.47 11.30
C ALA A 178 -10.58 -1.96 11.21
N GLY A 179 -10.17 -2.66 10.16
CA GLY A 179 -10.55 -4.05 9.90
C GLY A 179 -12.04 -4.27 9.65
N ARG A 180 -12.83 -3.20 9.48
CA ARG A 180 -14.29 -3.21 9.30
C ARG A 180 -14.76 -2.03 8.45
N PHE A 181 -15.93 -2.18 7.84
CA PHE A 181 -16.57 -1.18 7.00
C PHE A 181 -17.89 -0.68 7.60
N SER A 182 -18.21 0.59 7.41
CA SER A 182 -19.56 1.15 7.60
C SER A 182 -20.55 0.59 6.56
N ALA A 183 -21.86 0.77 6.78
CA ALA A 183 -22.88 0.33 5.82
C ALA A 183 -22.70 0.95 4.43
N ALA A 184 -22.39 2.25 4.37
CA ALA A 184 -22.14 2.95 3.11
C ALA A 184 -20.88 2.43 2.39
N GLU A 185 -19.81 2.12 3.13
CA GLU A 185 -18.59 1.55 2.57
C GLU A 185 -18.79 0.12 2.05
N LYS A 186 -19.62 -0.69 2.73
CA LYS A 186 -20.00 -2.02 2.23
C LYS A 186 -20.73 -1.93 0.89
N GLN A 187 -21.68 -1.01 0.78
CA GLN A 187 -22.41 -0.77 -0.47
C GLN A 187 -21.45 -0.30 -1.57
N ALA A 188 -20.60 0.69 -1.29
CA ALA A 188 -19.63 1.20 -2.25
C ALA A 188 -18.67 0.10 -2.74
N LEU A 189 -18.23 -0.79 -1.85
CA LEU A 189 -17.38 -1.93 -2.23
C LEU A 189 -18.11 -2.90 -3.17
N GLN A 190 -19.37 -3.23 -2.88
CA GLN A 190 -20.17 -4.12 -3.72
C GLN A 190 -20.41 -3.51 -5.12
N GLU A 191 -20.72 -2.23 -5.20
CA GLU A 191 -20.89 -1.50 -6.46
C GLU A 191 -19.58 -1.44 -7.25
N ASN A 192 -18.46 -1.17 -6.57
CA ASN A 192 -17.14 -1.14 -7.19
C ASN A 192 -16.75 -2.50 -7.80
N VAL A 193 -16.96 -3.60 -7.07
CA VAL A 193 -16.71 -4.96 -7.57
C VAL A 193 -17.59 -5.27 -8.79
N LYS A 194 -18.86 -4.87 -8.79
CA LYS A 194 -19.76 -5.04 -9.95
C LYS A 194 -19.30 -4.28 -11.18
N LEU A 195 -18.77 -3.05 -11.00
CA LEU A 195 -18.25 -2.24 -12.11
C LEU A 195 -17.01 -2.90 -12.75
N LYS A 196 -16.03 -3.27 -11.92
CA LYS A 196 -14.82 -3.95 -12.37
C LYS A 196 -14.25 -4.83 -11.25
N PRO A 197 -14.42 -6.16 -11.32
CA PRO A 197 -13.76 -7.09 -10.41
C PRO A 197 -12.27 -7.14 -10.75
N TYR A 198 -11.45 -6.94 -9.74
CA TYR A 198 -10.02 -7.25 -9.78
C TYR A 198 -9.61 -7.79 -8.42
N PHE A 199 -8.34 -8.17 -8.26
CA PHE A 199 -7.93 -8.90 -7.07
C PHE A 199 -8.24 -8.14 -5.75
N LEU A 200 -7.82 -6.87 -5.64
CA LEU A 200 -7.87 -6.14 -4.37
C LEU A 200 -9.30 -5.91 -3.88
N ASN A 201 -10.22 -5.47 -4.75
CA ASN A 201 -11.60 -5.22 -4.33
C ASN A 201 -12.36 -6.52 -4.01
N ARG A 202 -12.07 -7.62 -4.72
CA ARG A 202 -12.62 -8.95 -4.38
C ARG A 202 -12.04 -9.48 -3.08
N TYR A 203 -10.75 -9.27 -2.82
CA TYR A 203 -10.13 -9.61 -1.53
C TYR A 203 -10.81 -8.86 -0.38
N LEU A 204 -11.03 -7.55 -0.49
CA LEU A 204 -11.74 -6.77 0.53
C LEU A 204 -13.18 -7.29 0.75
N LEU A 205 -13.86 -7.71 -0.32
CA LEU A 205 -15.21 -8.27 -0.22
C LEU A 205 -15.22 -9.65 0.45
N THR A 206 -14.20 -10.48 0.21
CA THR A 206 -13.99 -11.74 0.95
C THR A 206 -13.74 -11.48 2.42
N GLN A 207 -12.87 -10.53 2.75
CA GLN A 207 -12.56 -10.15 4.13
C GLN A 207 -13.80 -9.63 4.88
N LEU A 208 -14.71 -8.93 4.18
CA LEU A 208 -15.99 -8.55 4.75
C LEU A 208 -16.81 -9.79 5.19
N GLN A 209 -16.88 -10.84 4.36
CA GLN A 209 -17.60 -12.07 4.73
C GLN A 209 -16.96 -12.77 5.93
N VAL A 210 -15.62 -12.80 6.00
CA VAL A 210 -14.87 -13.34 7.14
C VAL A 210 -15.26 -12.59 8.43
N LYS A 211 -15.22 -11.26 8.41
CA LYS A 211 -15.53 -10.42 9.59
C LYS A 211 -16.99 -10.50 10.01
N GLU A 212 -17.91 -10.75 9.09
CA GLU A 212 -19.33 -10.97 9.37
C GLU A 212 -19.65 -12.40 9.83
N GLY A 213 -18.64 -13.27 9.96
CA GLY A 213 -18.83 -14.66 10.39
C GLY A 213 -19.51 -15.55 9.35
N ARG A 214 -19.64 -15.09 8.10
CA ARG A 214 -20.27 -15.81 6.99
C ARG A 214 -19.25 -16.76 6.36
N LYS A 215 -18.91 -17.83 7.09
CA LYS A 215 -17.82 -18.75 6.74
C LYS A 215 -17.97 -19.34 5.34
N ASP A 216 -19.11 -19.92 5.00
CA ASP A 216 -19.29 -20.60 3.71
C ASP A 216 -19.14 -19.63 2.52
N SER A 217 -19.72 -18.43 2.64
CA SER A 217 -19.54 -17.37 1.64
C SER A 217 -18.08 -16.93 1.52
N ALA A 218 -17.39 -16.74 2.65
CA ALA A 218 -15.97 -16.38 2.65
C ALA A 218 -15.10 -17.46 1.98
N VAL A 219 -15.35 -18.75 2.28
CA VAL A 219 -14.64 -19.88 1.65
C VAL A 219 -14.87 -19.90 0.14
N ALA A 220 -16.13 -19.83 -0.31
CA ALA A 220 -16.47 -19.85 -1.72
C ALA A 220 -15.82 -18.69 -2.49
N MET A 221 -15.85 -17.48 -1.92
CA MET A 221 -15.23 -16.30 -2.51
C MET A 221 -13.71 -16.38 -2.54
N ALA A 222 -13.09 -16.90 -1.48
CA ALA A 222 -11.64 -17.10 -1.43
C ALA A 222 -11.18 -18.09 -2.51
N GLN A 223 -11.86 -19.23 -2.64
CA GLN A 223 -11.56 -20.24 -3.67
C GLN A 223 -11.75 -19.67 -5.08
N ASP A 224 -12.83 -18.93 -5.32
CA ASP A 224 -13.11 -18.29 -6.60
C ASP A 224 -12.04 -17.26 -6.98
N LEU A 225 -11.61 -16.44 -6.02
CA LEU A 225 -10.54 -15.46 -6.23
C LEU A 225 -9.20 -16.13 -6.52
N LEU A 226 -8.81 -17.14 -5.74
CA LEU A 226 -7.59 -17.91 -5.95
C LEU A 226 -7.55 -18.57 -7.34
N ARG A 227 -8.65 -19.19 -7.80
CA ARG A 227 -8.74 -19.79 -9.14
C ARG A 227 -8.51 -18.79 -10.27
N SER A 228 -9.01 -17.56 -10.10
CA SER A 228 -8.86 -16.49 -11.08
C SER A 228 -7.52 -15.72 -11.00
N THR A 229 -6.70 -16.01 -9.99
CA THR A 229 -5.44 -15.28 -9.73
C THR A 229 -4.36 -15.69 -10.73
N THR A 230 -3.95 -14.76 -11.59
CA THR A 230 -3.00 -15.03 -12.69
C THR A 230 -1.92 -13.95 -12.83
N GLY A 231 -0.80 -14.30 -13.48
CA GLY A 231 0.24 -13.35 -13.88
C GLY A 231 0.65 -12.37 -12.79
N ILE A 232 0.36 -11.08 -13.03
CA ILE A 232 0.69 -9.95 -12.15
C ILE A 232 0.06 -10.07 -10.74
N ASP A 233 -1.09 -10.74 -10.59
CA ASP A 233 -1.75 -10.88 -9.28
C ASP A 233 -0.88 -11.64 -8.29
N ARG A 234 -0.25 -12.73 -8.74
CA ARG A 234 0.62 -13.56 -7.89
C ARG A 234 1.86 -12.81 -7.40
N MET A 235 2.29 -11.82 -8.17
CA MET A 235 3.40 -10.95 -7.79
C MET A 235 2.96 -9.85 -6.84
N LEU A 236 1.86 -9.16 -7.15
CA LEU A 236 1.39 -8.02 -6.37
C LEU A 236 0.78 -8.42 -5.02
N TYR A 237 0.09 -9.55 -4.95
CA TYR A 237 -0.78 -9.87 -3.83
C TYR A 237 -0.38 -11.12 -3.05
N LYS A 238 0.91 -11.52 -3.08
CA LYS A 238 1.40 -12.73 -2.40
C LYS A 238 0.90 -12.86 -0.95
N THR A 239 0.95 -11.76 -0.21
CA THR A 239 0.44 -11.67 1.17
C THR A 239 -1.05 -11.99 1.27
N TYR A 240 -1.87 -11.32 0.47
CA TYR A 240 -3.32 -11.51 0.49
C TYR A 240 -3.74 -12.88 -0.07
N ILE A 241 -2.97 -13.44 -1.00
CA ILE A 241 -3.12 -14.82 -1.46
C ILE A 241 -2.94 -15.79 -0.30
N SER A 242 -1.92 -15.60 0.54
CA SER A 242 -1.72 -16.42 1.74
C SER A 242 -2.92 -16.35 2.69
N GLU A 243 -3.49 -15.17 2.92
CA GLU A 243 -4.70 -15.05 3.73
C GLU A 243 -5.92 -15.73 3.12
N LEU A 244 -6.11 -15.61 1.80
CA LEU A 244 -7.18 -16.29 1.09
C LEU A 244 -7.02 -17.82 1.13
N GLU A 245 -5.79 -18.32 0.98
CA GLU A 245 -5.46 -19.75 1.11
C GLU A 245 -5.78 -20.26 2.51
N PHE A 246 -5.57 -19.44 3.55
CA PHE A 246 -5.97 -19.79 4.91
C PHE A 246 -7.48 -20.01 4.99
N PHE A 247 -8.30 -19.08 4.47
CA PHE A 247 -9.76 -19.20 4.55
C PHE A 247 -10.33 -20.26 3.61
N ALA A 248 -9.82 -20.36 2.38
CA ALA A 248 -10.26 -21.34 1.38
C ALA A 248 -10.12 -22.79 1.85
N GLY A 249 -9.23 -23.03 2.82
CA GLY A 249 -8.94 -24.37 3.33
C GLY A 249 -8.06 -25.18 2.39
N PRO A 250 -7.82 -26.47 2.70
CA PRO A 250 -7.03 -27.33 1.84
C PRO A 250 -7.63 -27.37 0.44
N THR A 251 -6.82 -27.02 -0.55
CA THR A 251 -7.18 -27.31 -1.93
C THR A 251 -6.84 -28.76 -2.18
N ALA A 252 -7.84 -29.65 -2.28
CA ALA A 252 -7.66 -31.10 -2.46
C ALA A 252 -6.80 -31.49 -3.68
N LEU A 253 -6.49 -30.53 -4.57
CA LEU A 253 -5.71 -30.66 -5.79
C LEU A 253 -4.29 -30.05 -5.71
N ALA A 254 -3.91 -29.44 -4.59
CA ALA A 254 -2.59 -28.83 -4.45
C ALA A 254 -1.53 -29.93 -4.16
N ASP A 255 -0.76 -30.32 -5.18
CA ASP A 255 0.31 -31.33 -5.07
C ASP A 255 1.58 -30.79 -4.36
N SER A 256 1.44 -29.77 -3.52
CA SER A 256 2.52 -29.12 -2.77
C SER A 256 2.07 -28.76 -1.36
N ALA A 257 3.01 -28.37 -0.50
CA ALA A 257 2.72 -27.75 0.79
C ALA A 257 2.44 -26.26 0.58
N ILE A 258 1.45 -25.70 1.28
CA ILE A 258 1.10 -24.28 1.19
C ILE A 258 1.04 -23.71 2.60
N LEU A 259 1.94 -22.78 2.92
CA LEU A 259 1.98 -22.08 4.20
C LEU A 259 1.02 -20.87 4.17
N SER A 260 -0.01 -20.89 5.00
CA SER A 260 -0.98 -19.79 5.12
C SER A 260 -1.29 -19.37 6.56
N THR A 261 -1.67 -18.11 6.73
CA THR A 261 -2.05 -17.47 8.01
C THR A 261 -3.28 -16.57 7.78
N PRO A 262 -4.20 -16.37 8.75
CA PRO A 262 -5.39 -15.54 8.55
C PRO A 262 -5.07 -14.05 8.40
N SER A 263 -3.90 -13.61 8.88
CA SER A 263 -3.39 -12.26 8.68
C SER A 263 -1.87 -12.25 8.82
N VAL A 264 -1.22 -11.39 8.03
CA VAL A 264 0.21 -11.09 8.23
C VAL A 264 0.45 -9.80 9.00
N ASP A 265 -0.57 -8.95 9.20
CA ASP A 265 -0.46 -7.67 9.89
C ASP A 265 -1.27 -7.74 11.19
N ILE A 266 -0.59 -8.03 12.29
CA ILE A 266 -1.20 -8.23 13.60
C ILE A 266 -1.06 -6.94 14.41
N MET A 267 -2.16 -6.22 14.58
CA MET A 267 -2.25 -5.09 15.52
C MET A 267 -2.59 -5.61 16.91
N LEU A 268 -1.74 -5.28 17.88
CA LEU A 268 -1.91 -5.61 19.27
C LEU A 268 -2.62 -4.48 20.02
N GLU A 269 -3.45 -4.87 20.97
CA GLU A 269 -4.04 -3.90 21.90
C GLU A 269 -2.95 -3.20 22.72
N PRO A 270 -3.14 -1.90 23.04
CA PRO A 270 -2.19 -1.18 23.88
C PRO A 270 -1.94 -1.90 25.22
N ALA A 271 -0.69 -1.95 25.63
CA ALA A 271 -0.29 -2.65 26.84
C ALA A 271 0.71 -1.82 27.67
N PRO A 272 0.76 -2.02 29.00
CA PRO A 272 1.67 -1.26 29.84
C PRO A 272 3.12 -1.72 29.69
N LEU A 273 4.05 -0.83 30.03
CA LEU A 273 5.48 -1.13 30.08
C LEU A 273 5.75 -2.39 30.92
N ASN A 274 6.67 -3.22 30.45
CA ASN A 274 7.07 -4.52 31.02
C ASN A 274 5.99 -5.62 31.02
N ALA A 275 4.84 -5.41 30.37
CA ALA A 275 3.87 -6.48 30.19
C ALA A 275 4.46 -7.64 29.39
N PHE A 276 4.29 -8.86 29.91
CA PHE A 276 4.45 -10.08 29.14
C PHE A 276 3.15 -10.44 28.45
N ARG A 277 3.24 -10.76 27.17
CA ARG A 277 2.11 -11.20 26.35
C ARG A 277 2.55 -12.33 25.45
N THR A 278 1.67 -13.31 25.29
CA THR A 278 1.83 -14.39 24.33
C THR A 278 0.67 -14.30 23.35
N ILE A 279 0.99 -14.20 22.07
CA ILE A 279 0.02 -14.30 20.98
C ILE A 279 0.18 -15.64 20.29
N ARG A 280 -0.95 -16.18 19.81
CA ARG A 280 -0.98 -17.38 18.98
C ARG A 280 -1.33 -16.98 17.57
N ILE A 281 -0.47 -17.35 16.64
CA ILE A 281 -0.60 -17.08 15.22
C ILE A 281 -0.99 -18.40 14.55
N PRO A 282 -2.24 -18.53 14.06
CA PRO A 282 -2.68 -19.75 13.41
C PRO A 282 -1.97 -19.91 12.07
N ILE A 283 -1.38 -21.08 11.85
CA ILE A 283 -0.80 -21.49 10.59
C ILE A 283 -1.58 -22.67 10.05
N ARG A 284 -1.93 -22.63 8.77
CA ARG A 284 -2.57 -23.72 8.04
C ARG A 284 -1.66 -24.23 6.95
N ASN A 285 -1.67 -25.55 6.75
CA ASN A 285 -1.21 -26.14 5.50
C ASN A 285 -2.38 -26.19 4.51
N ALA A 286 -2.50 -25.21 3.61
CA ALA A 286 -3.57 -25.19 2.62
C ALA A 286 -3.32 -26.12 1.40
N GLY A 287 -2.19 -26.83 1.42
CA GLY A 287 -1.77 -27.77 0.39
C GLY A 287 -2.07 -29.22 0.74
N GLY A 288 -1.73 -30.14 -0.17
CA GLY A 288 -1.91 -31.58 -0.02
C GLY A 288 -0.68 -32.35 0.49
N LYS A 289 0.53 -31.77 0.40
CA LYS A 289 1.77 -32.39 0.92
C LYS A 289 2.11 -31.89 2.33
N PRO A 290 2.85 -32.67 3.14
CA PRO A 290 3.28 -32.23 4.47
C PRO A 290 4.08 -30.91 4.44
N LEU A 291 3.68 -29.97 5.28
CA LEU A 291 4.35 -28.68 5.48
C LEU A 291 5.29 -28.79 6.67
N VAL A 292 6.55 -28.39 6.50
CA VAL A 292 7.56 -28.36 7.57
C VAL A 292 8.01 -26.92 7.75
N LEU A 293 7.91 -26.41 8.98
CA LEU A 293 8.45 -25.10 9.35
C LEU A 293 9.92 -25.28 9.75
N SER A 294 10.83 -24.95 8.84
CA SER A 294 12.28 -25.14 9.05
C SER A 294 12.82 -24.18 10.11
N GLU A 295 12.35 -22.94 10.10
CA GLU A 295 12.77 -21.91 11.05
C GLU A 295 11.66 -20.88 11.25
N VAL A 296 11.52 -20.38 12.49
CA VAL A 296 10.75 -19.19 12.79
C VAL A 296 11.69 -18.20 13.44
N HIS A 297 12.02 -17.14 12.72
CA HIS A 297 13.02 -16.16 13.11
C HIS A 297 12.37 -14.83 13.51
N PRO A 298 12.47 -14.37 14.77
CA PRO A 298 12.03 -13.04 15.15
C PRO A 298 13.07 -11.98 14.80
N SER A 299 12.62 -10.80 14.38
CA SER A 299 13.49 -9.63 14.13
C SER A 299 14.17 -9.05 15.38
N CYS A 300 13.69 -9.36 16.57
CA CYS A 300 14.26 -8.92 17.84
C CYS A 300 14.46 -10.12 18.77
N SER A 301 15.62 -10.15 19.44
CA SER A 301 15.92 -11.14 20.49
C SER A 301 15.00 -11.05 21.70
N CYS A 302 14.25 -9.94 21.83
CA CYS A 302 13.20 -9.75 22.83
C CYS A 302 11.94 -10.58 22.59
N LEU A 303 11.78 -11.18 21.40
CA LEU A 303 10.69 -12.08 21.07
C LEU A 303 11.14 -13.53 21.29
N LYS A 304 10.38 -14.27 22.09
CA LYS A 304 10.51 -15.72 22.20
C LYS A 304 9.45 -16.37 21.33
N VAL A 305 9.87 -17.19 20.38
CA VAL A 305 8.97 -17.89 19.46
C VAL A 305 8.99 -19.40 19.73
N GLN A 306 7.81 -20.01 19.69
CA GLN A 306 7.61 -21.46 19.76
C GLN A 306 6.74 -21.88 18.58
N TRP A 307 7.11 -22.97 17.91
CA TRP A 307 6.44 -23.44 16.71
C TRP A 307 6.51 -24.96 16.62
N PRO A 308 5.58 -25.60 15.89
CA PRO A 308 5.61 -27.05 15.67
C PRO A 308 6.89 -27.47 14.93
N LYS A 309 7.55 -28.51 15.43
CA LYS A 309 8.75 -29.10 14.81
C LYS A 309 8.42 -30.26 13.88
N ASP A 310 7.29 -30.92 14.13
CA ASP A 310 6.78 -31.97 13.26
C ASP A 310 6.12 -31.39 12.02
N SER A 311 5.98 -32.22 10.98
CA SER A 311 5.26 -31.83 9.78
C SER A 311 3.77 -31.58 10.07
N ILE A 312 3.21 -30.53 9.47
CA ILE A 312 1.79 -30.21 9.47
C ILE A 312 1.15 -30.91 8.25
N PRO A 313 0.29 -31.92 8.43
CA PRO A 313 -0.40 -32.59 7.33
C PRO A 313 -1.24 -31.61 6.47
N GLY A 314 -1.59 -32.01 5.25
CA GLY A 314 -2.45 -31.20 4.39
C GLY A 314 -3.80 -30.91 5.05
N GLY A 315 -4.25 -29.66 5.02
CA GLY A 315 -5.49 -29.17 5.64
C GLY A 315 -5.43 -28.90 7.14
N GLU A 316 -4.39 -29.39 7.83
CA GLU A 316 -4.25 -29.21 9.28
C GLU A 316 -3.79 -27.79 9.65
N MET A 317 -4.07 -27.42 10.90
CA MET A 317 -3.64 -26.16 11.50
C MET A 317 -2.79 -26.40 12.73
N ARG A 318 -1.81 -25.52 12.95
CA ARG A 318 -1.01 -25.44 14.18
C ARG A 318 -0.74 -23.97 14.50
N ASP A 319 -0.40 -23.68 15.74
CA ASP A 319 -0.10 -22.32 16.16
C ASP A 319 1.41 -22.08 16.29
N ILE A 320 1.86 -20.90 15.85
CA ILE A 320 3.11 -20.31 16.30
C ILE A 320 2.79 -19.43 17.51
N SER A 321 3.44 -19.67 18.64
CA SER A 321 3.32 -18.82 19.83
C SER A 321 4.46 -17.82 19.88
N VAL A 322 4.13 -16.54 19.94
CA VAL A 322 5.10 -15.44 20.07
C VAL A 322 4.90 -14.78 21.42
N THR A 323 5.89 -14.90 22.30
CA THR A 323 5.93 -14.22 23.60
C THR A 323 6.86 -13.02 23.51
N TYR A 324 6.39 -11.86 23.95
CA TYR A 324 7.17 -10.63 23.95
C TYR A 324 7.08 -9.90 25.28
N GLN A 325 8.13 -9.14 25.58
CA GLN A 325 8.21 -8.23 26.72
C GLN A 325 8.36 -6.80 26.18
N LEU A 326 7.41 -5.93 26.51
CA LEU A 326 7.38 -4.55 26.07
C LEU A 326 8.31 -3.68 26.94
N LYS A 327 9.58 -3.58 26.57
CA LYS A 327 10.60 -2.89 27.38
C LYS A 327 10.73 -1.40 27.12
N GLU A 328 10.14 -0.90 26.03
CA GLU A 328 10.21 0.49 25.61
C GLU A 328 8.80 1.05 25.44
N ALA A 329 8.60 2.28 25.88
CA ALA A 329 7.35 3.00 25.70
C ALA A 329 7.20 3.54 24.27
N GLY A 330 5.96 3.69 23.80
CA GLY A 330 5.65 4.22 22.47
C GLY A 330 5.19 3.14 21.49
N ASP A 331 5.11 3.53 20.22
CA ASP A 331 4.72 2.62 19.14
C ASP A 331 5.88 1.67 18.81
N PHE A 332 5.58 0.39 18.63
CA PHE A 332 6.57 -0.60 18.22
C PHE A 332 6.14 -1.35 16.98
N ARG A 333 7.14 -1.82 16.23
CA ARG A 333 6.97 -2.69 15.08
C ARG A 333 8.00 -3.81 15.16
N GLN A 334 7.54 -5.04 15.06
CA GLN A 334 8.38 -6.23 15.10
C GLN A 334 7.94 -7.21 14.04
N ASN A 335 8.88 -7.93 13.45
CA ASN A 335 8.64 -8.90 12.40
C ASN A 335 8.95 -10.32 12.89
N VAL A 336 8.20 -11.30 12.37
CA VAL A 336 8.48 -12.73 12.48
C VAL A 336 8.55 -13.33 11.08
N TYR A 337 9.67 -13.98 10.77
CA TYR A 337 9.91 -14.64 9.49
C TYR A 337 9.70 -16.15 9.65
N VAL A 338 8.76 -16.72 8.91
CA VAL A 338 8.45 -18.16 8.94
C VAL A 338 8.98 -18.81 7.68
N TYR A 339 10.03 -19.63 7.83
CA TYR A 339 10.65 -20.42 6.77
C TYR A 339 10.03 -21.81 6.71
N SER A 340 9.81 -22.34 5.51
CA SER A 340 9.23 -23.66 5.31
C SER A 340 9.64 -24.29 3.98
N ASN A 341 9.28 -25.54 3.77
CA ASN A 341 9.41 -26.22 2.48
C ASN A 341 8.40 -25.76 1.42
N ALA A 342 7.44 -24.89 1.75
CA ALA A 342 6.43 -24.40 0.81
C ALA A 342 6.93 -23.27 -0.11
N SER A 343 7.98 -22.52 0.30
CA SER A 343 8.52 -21.41 -0.49
C SER A 343 9.98 -21.13 -0.12
N SER A 344 10.78 -20.70 -1.10
CA SER A 344 12.15 -20.24 -0.86
C SER A 344 12.22 -18.89 -0.13
N ARG A 345 11.13 -18.12 -0.12
CA ARG A 345 11.03 -16.85 0.62
C ARG A 345 10.19 -17.06 1.88
N PRO A 346 10.61 -16.55 3.05
CA PRO A 346 9.84 -16.68 4.28
C PRO A 346 8.50 -15.95 4.16
N LEU A 347 7.50 -16.45 4.88
CA LEU A 347 6.30 -15.68 5.19
C LEU A 347 6.66 -14.65 6.26
N LEU A 348 6.50 -13.37 5.91
CA LEU A 348 6.70 -12.25 6.83
C LEU A 348 5.40 -11.93 7.55
N ILE A 349 5.43 -11.95 8.88
CA ILE A 349 4.32 -11.52 9.75
C ILE A 349 4.79 -10.29 10.52
N ASN A 350 4.11 -9.17 10.32
CA ASN A 350 4.36 -7.93 11.04
C ASN A 350 3.45 -7.85 12.27
N ILE A 351 4.06 -7.47 13.39
CA ILE A 351 3.42 -7.31 14.69
C ILE A 351 3.63 -5.85 15.10
N HIS A 352 2.54 -5.14 15.34
CA HIS A 352 2.56 -3.73 15.71
C HIS A 352 1.70 -3.50 16.95
N GLY A 353 2.03 -2.47 17.72
CA GLY A 353 1.24 -2.08 18.87
C GLY A 353 1.79 -0.83 19.54
N LYS A 354 1.18 -0.48 20.66
CA LYS A 354 1.57 0.67 21.47
C LYS A 354 1.81 0.28 22.92
N VAL A 355 2.93 0.74 23.46
CA VAL A 355 3.27 0.58 24.87
C VAL A 355 3.00 1.89 25.59
N ASN A 356 2.14 1.83 26.61
CA ASN A 356 1.80 3.02 27.40
C ASN A 356 2.67 3.10 28.65
N ILE A 357 3.12 4.32 28.96
CA ILE A 357 3.60 4.69 30.29
C ILE A 357 2.34 4.99 31.10
N HIS A 358 2.17 4.32 32.24
CA HIS A 358 1.07 4.62 33.15
C HIS A 358 1.23 6.00 33.77
#